data_AF-A0A2D7ZDV2-F1
#
_entry.id   AF-A0A2D7ZDV2-F1
#
_cell.length_a   1.000
_cell.length_b   1.000
_cell.length_c   1.000
_cell.angle_alpha   90.00
_cell.angle_beta   90.00
_cell.angle_gamma   90.00
#
_symmetry.space_group_name_H-M   'P 1'
#
loop_
_entity.id
_entity.type
_entity.pdbx_description
1 polymer ?
#
loop_
_entity_poly.entity_id
_entity_poly.type
_entity_poly.pdbx_seq_one_letter_code
_entity_poly.pdbx_strand_id
1 'polypeptide(L)'
;MKQNSLLHILLIWRETIIAIIFAALGLYWILNSFAMLHTIGYGVLLTGMALAYASYQRTRFKRTETGTGIVEFIEGQISYFGPETGAIFSINDIKRLILDKSKYSSKWIIENTAGHEIEIPTNVEGHEVLFDVFNSLEGFPIHKMLETLSSKQSIRTVLWQK
;
A
#
# COMPACT_ATOMS: atom_id res chain seq x y z
N MET A 1 -22.96 7.53 -1.98
CA MET A 1 -21.57 7.17 -2.28
C MET A 1 -21.06 6.00 -1.39
N LYS A 2 -21.84 4.92 -1.21
CA LYS A 2 -21.49 3.77 -0.32
C LYS A 2 -21.67 2.39 -0.98
N GLN A 3 -22.14 2.36 -2.23
CA GLN A 3 -22.56 1.12 -2.91
C GLN A 3 -21.40 0.43 -3.65
N ASN A 4 -20.38 1.20 -4.07
CA ASN A 4 -19.26 0.66 -4.85
C ASN A 4 -18.27 -0.14 -3.99
N SER A 5 -18.15 0.17 -2.69
CA SER A 5 -17.24 -0.53 -1.78
C SER A 5 -17.64 -1.99 -1.53
N LEU A 6 -18.94 -2.30 -1.50
CA LEU A 6 -19.42 -3.68 -1.29
C LEU A 6 -19.09 -4.59 -2.47
N LEU A 7 -19.16 -4.08 -3.71
CA LEU A 7 -18.80 -4.83 -4.91
C LEU A 7 -17.29 -5.11 -4.97
N HIS A 8 -16.46 -4.14 -4.56
CA HIS A 8 -15.02 -4.34 -4.47
C HIS A 8 -14.64 -5.37 -3.40
N ILE A 9 -15.31 -5.35 -2.24
CA ILE A 9 -15.11 -6.36 -1.19
C ILE A 9 -15.53 -7.75 -1.70
N LEU A 10 -16.66 -7.86 -2.39
CA LEU A 10 -17.10 -9.14 -2.96
C LEU A 10 -16.12 -9.69 -4.00
N LEU A 11 -15.55 -8.84 -4.85
CA LEU A 11 -14.57 -9.26 -5.86
C LEU A 11 -13.24 -9.71 -5.25
N ILE A 12 -12.79 -9.05 -4.18
CA ILE A 12 -11.54 -9.38 -3.48
C ILE A 12 -11.66 -10.70 -2.71
N TRP A 13 -12.84 -10.98 -2.14
CA TRP A 13 -13.09 -12.18 -1.34
C TRP A 13 -13.68 -13.35 -2.13
N ARG A 14 -14.04 -13.15 -3.41
CA ARG A 14 -14.62 -14.17 -4.29
C ARG A 14 -13.74 -15.42 -4.39
N GLU A 15 -12.44 -15.23 -4.55
CA GLU A 15 -11.47 -16.32 -4.71
C GLU A 15 -11.38 -17.16 -3.43
N THR A 16 -11.36 -16.51 -2.26
CA THR A 16 -11.37 -17.16 -0.95
C THR A 16 -12.68 -17.93 -0.70
N ILE A 17 -13.83 -17.36 -1.07
CA ILE A 17 -15.15 -18.02 -0.90
C ILE A 17 -15.26 -19.25 -1.81
N ILE A 18 -14.82 -19.16 -3.07
CA ILE A 18 -14.82 -20.30 -3.99
C ILE A 18 -13.91 -21.42 -3.46
N ALA A 19 -12.73 -21.08 -2.94
CA ALA A 19 -11.81 -22.06 -2.35
C ALA A 19 -12.40 -22.77 -1.12
N ILE A 20 -13.09 -22.02 -0.23
CA ILE A 20 -13.76 -22.58 0.95
C ILE A 20 -14.92 -23.50 0.54
N ILE A 21 -15.71 -23.12 -0.46
CA ILE A 21 -16.81 -23.95 -0.98
C ILE A 21 -16.27 -25.25 -1.58
N PHE A 22 -15.18 -25.19 -2.35
CA PHE A 22 -14.52 -26.38 -2.90
C PHE A 22 -13.96 -27.30 -1.80
N ALA A 23 -13.34 -26.73 -0.76
CA ALA A 23 -12.83 -27.48 0.38
C ALA A 23 -13.97 -28.16 1.18
N ALA A 24 -15.09 -27.45 1.38
CA ALA A 24 -16.26 -28.00 2.07
C ALA A 24 -16.94 -29.13 1.27
N LEU A 25 -17.00 -29.00 -0.06
CA LEU A 25 -17.48 -30.07 -0.96
C LEU A 25 -16.59 -31.31 -0.89
N GLY A 26 -15.27 -31.14 -0.88
CA GLY A 26 -14.32 -32.24 -0.70
C GLY A 26 -14.48 -32.94 0.65
N LEU A 27 -14.67 -32.18 1.73
CA LEU A 27 -14.91 -32.73 3.07
C LEU A 27 -16.26 -33.46 3.17
N TYR A 28 -17.30 -32.92 2.53
CA TYR A 28 -18.62 -33.56 2.46
C TYR A 28 -18.56 -34.91 1.73
N TRP A 29 -17.80 -35.02 0.64
CA TRP A 29 -17.61 -36.29 -0.08
C TRP A 29 -16.78 -37.31 0.71
N ILE A 30 -15.81 -36.88 1.53
CA ILE A 30 -15.04 -37.76 2.42
C ILE A 30 -15.93 -38.38 3.51
N LEU A 31 -16.85 -37.60 4.08
CA LEU A 31 -17.72 -38.07 5.16
C LEU A 31 -18.87 -38.97 4.69
N ASN A 32 -19.28 -38.86 3.42
CA ASN A 32 -20.51 -39.49 2.91
C ASN A 32 -20.30 -40.63 1.90
N SER A 33 -19.06 -41.05 1.61
CA SER A 33 -18.77 -42.07 0.59
C SER A 33 -17.85 -43.20 1.07
N PHE A 34 -18.25 -44.46 0.80
CA PHE A 34 -17.52 -45.69 1.13
C PHE A 34 -16.87 -46.27 -0.15
N ALA A 35 -15.54 -46.44 -0.11
CA ALA A 35 -14.67 -47.07 -1.12
C ALA A 35 -14.43 -46.31 -2.47
N MET A 36 -13.16 -46.34 -2.91
CA MET A 36 -12.56 -45.70 -4.11
C MET A 36 -12.55 -44.16 -4.21
N LEU A 37 -13.57 -43.44 -3.72
CA LEU A 37 -13.59 -41.95 -3.78
C LEU A 37 -12.61 -41.26 -2.80
N HIS A 38 -12.08 -41.99 -1.83
CA HIS A 38 -11.23 -41.44 -0.76
C HIS A 38 -9.86 -40.93 -1.25
N THR A 39 -9.25 -41.59 -2.25
CA THR A 39 -7.96 -41.17 -2.83
C THR A 39 -8.09 -39.92 -3.69
N ILE A 40 -9.19 -39.80 -4.44
CA ILE A 40 -9.51 -38.60 -5.22
C ILE A 40 -9.81 -37.42 -4.28
N GLY A 41 -10.51 -37.67 -3.16
CA GLY A 41 -10.77 -36.67 -2.12
C GLY A 41 -9.51 -36.06 -1.53
N TYR A 42 -8.46 -36.86 -1.26
CA TYR A 42 -7.17 -36.36 -0.80
C TYR A 42 -6.48 -35.45 -1.83
N GLY A 43 -6.56 -35.80 -3.12
CA GLY A 43 -6.01 -34.98 -4.20
C GLY A 43 -6.69 -33.62 -4.30
N VAL A 44 -8.02 -33.58 -4.19
CA VAL A 44 -8.80 -32.34 -4.19
C VAL A 44 -8.52 -31.51 -2.93
N LEU A 45 -8.39 -32.14 -1.76
CA LEU A 45 -8.10 -31.45 -0.50
C LEU A 45 -6.71 -30.80 -0.52
N LEU A 46 -5.67 -31.50 -1.00
CA LEU A 46 -4.33 -30.95 -1.18
C LEU A 46 -4.31 -29.79 -2.17
N THR A 47 -5.02 -29.92 -3.29
CA THR A 47 -5.12 -28.85 -4.30
C THR A 47 -5.84 -27.63 -3.75
N GLY A 48 -6.92 -27.83 -2.99
CA GLY A 48 -7.65 -26.76 -2.30
C GLY A 48 -6.81 -26.06 -1.24
N MET A 49 -6.04 -26.80 -0.44
CA MET A 49 -5.08 -26.22 0.51
C MET A 49 -3.98 -25.42 -0.18
N ALA A 50 -3.42 -25.93 -1.29
CA ALA A 50 -2.41 -25.22 -2.05
C ALA A 50 -2.94 -23.90 -2.63
N LEU A 51 -4.16 -23.91 -3.19
CA LEU A 51 -4.83 -22.70 -3.69
C LEU A 51 -5.18 -21.72 -2.57
N ALA A 52 -5.64 -22.20 -1.41
CA ALA A 52 -5.91 -21.37 -0.24
C ALA A 52 -4.63 -20.73 0.30
N TYR A 53 -3.53 -21.47 0.34
CA TYR A 53 -2.23 -20.97 0.76
C TYR A 53 -1.68 -19.93 -0.22
N ALA A 54 -1.78 -20.17 -1.53
CA ALA A 54 -1.40 -19.20 -2.56
C ALA A 54 -2.24 -17.91 -2.48
N SER A 55 -3.55 -18.04 -2.25
CA SER A 55 -4.46 -16.90 -2.06
C SER A 55 -4.16 -16.13 -0.77
N TYR A 56 -3.82 -16.83 0.30
CA TYR A 56 -3.39 -16.23 1.57
C TYR A 56 -2.08 -15.44 1.41
N GLN A 57 -1.11 -15.99 0.68
CA GLN A 57 0.12 -15.25 0.36
C GLN A 57 -0.18 -13.99 -0.45
N ARG A 58 -1.04 -14.09 -1.48
CA ARG A 58 -1.37 -12.96 -2.37
C ARG A 58 -2.12 -11.83 -1.66
N THR A 59 -2.98 -12.16 -0.70
CA THR A 59 -3.71 -11.16 0.10
C THR A 59 -2.83 -10.51 1.16
N ARG A 60 -1.82 -11.22 1.69
CA ARG A 60 -0.81 -10.63 2.58
C ARG A 60 0.01 -9.54 1.88
N PHE A 61 0.26 -9.66 0.58
CA PHE A 61 0.91 -8.61 -0.22
C PHE A 61 0.04 -7.39 -0.51
N LYS A 62 -1.29 -7.53 -0.51
CA LYS A 62 -2.23 -6.40 -0.67
C LYS A 62 -2.50 -5.63 0.61
N ARG A 63 -2.10 -6.16 1.78
CA ARG A 63 -2.42 -5.58 3.09
C ARG A 63 -1.33 -4.68 3.66
N THR A 64 -0.13 -4.72 3.09
CA THR A 64 0.75 -3.55 3.09
C THR A 64 0.27 -2.73 1.90
N GLU A 65 -0.72 -1.86 2.12
CA GLU A 65 -1.13 -0.90 1.09
C GLU A 65 0.09 -0.03 0.82
N THR A 66 0.92 -0.41 -0.15
CA THR A 66 1.92 0.47 -0.74
C THR A 66 1.13 1.59 -1.40
N GLY A 67 1.42 2.84 -1.04
CA GLY A 67 0.83 4.00 -1.68
C GLY A 67 1.06 3.92 -3.17
N THR A 68 0.09 4.33 -3.97
CA THR A 68 0.19 4.14 -5.42
C THR A 68 1.28 5.04 -5.99
N GLY A 69 2.23 4.44 -6.72
CA GLY A 69 3.29 5.13 -7.44
C GLY A 69 4.69 4.64 -7.04
N ILE A 70 5.69 5.24 -7.67
CA ILE A 70 7.12 5.04 -7.35
C ILE A 70 7.81 6.40 -7.24
N VAL A 71 8.75 6.51 -6.30
CA VAL A 71 9.65 7.65 -6.17
C VAL A 71 11.07 7.21 -6.49
N GLU A 72 11.74 7.98 -7.33
CA GLU A 72 13.16 7.83 -7.64
C GLU A 72 13.90 9.13 -7.34
N PHE A 73 15.17 9.01 -6.93
CA PHE A 73 16.08 10.14 -6.79
C PHE A 73 17.35 9.88 -7.56
N ILE A 74 17.64 10.76 -8.50
CA ILE A 74 18.80 10.67 -9.38
C ILE A 74 19.39 12.08 -9.49
N GLU A 75 20.68 12.24 -9.19
CA GLU A 75 21.43 13.48 -9.38
C GLU A 75 20.77 14.76 -8.79
N GLY A 76 20.20 14.67 -7.58
CA GLY A 76 19.58 15.83 -6.92
C GLY A 76 18.15 16.14 -7.37
N GLN A 77 17.56 15.29 -8.20
CA GLN A 77 16.20 15.42 -8.71
C GLN A 77 15.31 14.31 -8.15
N ILE A 78 14.14 14.69 -7.66
CA ILE A 78 13.10 13.76 -7.21
C ILE A 78 12.11 13.58 -8.36
N SER A 79 11.89 12.33 -8.74
CA SER A 79 10.88 11.94 -9.72
C SER A 79 9.82 11.11 -9.03
N TYR A 80 8.59 11.60 -9.00
CA TYR A 80 7.44 10.86 -8.52
C TYR A 80 6.52 10.51 -9.68
N PHE A 81 6.23 9.22 -9.81
CA PHE A 81 5.32 8.68 -10.82
C PHE A 81 4.11 8.07 -10.11
N GLY A 82 3.07 8.87 -9.93
CA GLY A 82 1.77 8.39 -9.45
C GLY A 82 0.83 8.00 -10.60
N PRO A 83 -0.29 7.34 -10.27
CA PRO A 83 -1.25 6.83 -11.26
C PRO A 83 -2.05 7.95 -11.96
N GLU A 84 -2.34 9.03 -11.24
CA GLU A 84 -3.12 10.18 -11.71
C GLU A 84 -2.23 11.42 -11.90
N THR A 85 -1.17 11.52 -11.10
CA THR A 85 -0.28 12.69 -11.05
C THR A 85 1.17 12.24 -10.91
N GLY A 86 2.06 12.92 -11.62
CA GLY A 86 3.50 12.73 -11.50
C GLY A 86 4.21 14.07 -11.62
N ALA A 87 5.36 14.19 -10.98
CA ALA A 87 6.16 15.39 -11.03
C ALA A 87 7.65 15.06 -10.90
N ILE A 88 8.46 15.88 -11.56
CA ILE A 88 9.90 15.83 -11.48
C ILE A 88 10.35 17.21 -11.03
N PHE A 89 11.09 17.30 -9.93
CA PHE A 89 11.57 18.58 -9.40
C PHE A 89 12.95 18.44 -8.77
N SER A 90 13.74 19.50 -8.86
CA SER A 90 15.04 19.56 -8.20
C SER A 90 14.85 19.75 -6.69
N ILE A 91 15.75 19.17 -5.91
CA ILE A 91 15.78 19.40 -4.47
C ILE A 91 15.95 20.89 -4.13
N ASN A 92 16.66 21.63 -4.98
CA ASN A 92 16.90 23.06 -4.81
C ASN A 92 15.64 23.92 -5.02
N ASP A 93 14.64 23.37 -5.71
CA ASP A 93 13.38 24.07 -6.00
C ASP A 93 12.36 23.90 -4.86
N ILE A 94 12.64 23.01 -3.90
CA ILE A 94 11.77 22.75 -2.75
C ILE A 94 11.73 24.00 -1.88
N LYS A 95 10.53 24.57 -1.75
CA LYS A 95 10.27 25.77 -0.94
C LYS A 95 9.64 25.42 0.40
N ARG A 96 8.73 24.43 0.41
CA ARG A 96 8.02 24.00 1.62
C ARG A 96 7.75 22.50 1.58
N LEU A 97 7.94 21.86 2.74
CA LEU A 97 7.59 20.47 2.98
C LEU A 97 6.53 20.39 4.07
N ILE A 98 5.41 19.77 3.74
CA ILE A 98 4.26 19.58 4.62
C ILE A 98 3.98 18.08 4.72
N LEU A 99 3.69 17.61 5.93
CA LEU A 99 3.17 16.28 6.16
C LEU A 99 1.68 16.40 6.49
N ASP A 100 0.84 15.86 5.61
CA ASP A 100 -0.59 15.75 5.85
C ASP A 100 -0.93 14.34 6.33
N LYS A 101 -1.31 14.24 7.60
CA LYS A 101 -1.75 12.96 8.17
C LYS A 101 -3.26 12.89 8.15
N SER A 102 -3.78 11.94 7.38
CA SER A 102 -5.18 11.52 7.46
C SER A 102 -5.33 10.21 8.23
N LYS A 103 -6.54 9.94 8.72
CA LYS A 103 -6.90 8.68 9.41
C LYS A 103 -6.65 7.43 8.56
N TYR A 104 -6.68 7.57 7.23
CA TYR A 104 -6.59 6.46 6.28
C TYR A 104 -5.34 6.49 5.41
N SER A 105 -4.70 7.64 5.22
CA SER A 105 -3.52 7.79 4.37
C SER A 105 -2.71 9.01 4.82
N SER A 106 -1.39 8.86 4.92
CA SER A 106 -0.50 9.99 5.17
C SER A 106 0.21 10.36 3.87
N LYS A 107 0.33 11.65 3.59
CA LYS A 107 0.90 12.18 2.36
C LYS A 107 1.94 13.25 2.66
N TRP A 108 3.04 13.19 1.95
CA TRP A 108 3.99 14.27 1.79
C TRP A 108 3.45 15.26 0.78
N ILE A 109 3.54 16.53 1.10
CA ILE A 109 3.14 17.63 0.24
C ILE A 109 4.37 18.49 0.06
N ILE A 110 4.83 18.59 -1.19
CA ILE A 110 6.03 19.34 -1.55
C ILE A 110 5.60 20.52 -2.43
N GLU A 111 5.91 21.73 -1.97
CA GLU A 111 5.68 22.96 -2.71
C GLU A 111 6.99 23.42 -3.34
N ASN A 112 6.99 23.64 -4.65
CA ASN A 112 8.14 24.18 -5.35
C ASN A 112 8.15 25.72 -5.34
N THR A 113 9.26 26.31 -5.77
CA THR A 113 9.42 27.78 -5.83
C THR A 113 8.47 28.42 -6.86
N ALA A 114 8.02 27.66 -7.86
CA ALA A 114 7.02 28.08 -8.85
C ALA A 114 5.57 27.98 -8.34
N GLY A 115 5.33 27.57 -7.08
CA GLY A 115 3.99 27.47 -6.48
C GLY A 115 3.19 26.22 -6.87
N HIS A 116 3.83 25.23 -7.51
CA HIS A 116 3.23 23.92 -7.75
C HIS A 116 3.37 23.04 -6.51
N GLU A 117 2.28 22.39 -6.15
CA GLU A 117 2.18 21.46 -5.02
C GLU A 117 2.05 20.03 -5.57
N ILE A 118 2.89 19.12 -5.08
CA ILE A 118 2.80 17.68 -5.39
C ILE A 118 2.53 16.88 -4.12
N GLU A 119 1.57 15.96 -4.21
CA GLU A 119 1.22 15.03 -3.15
C GLU A 119 1.86 13.66 -3.41
N ILE A 120 2.67 13.18 -2.47
CA ILE A 120 3.35 11.89 -2.53
C ILE A 120 2.92 11.06 -1.31
N PRO A 121 2.32 9.87 -1.47
CA PRO A 121 1.98 9.01 -0.35
C PRO A 121 3.20 8.62 0.49
N THR A 122 3.08 8.56 1.82
CA THR A 122 4.21 8.21 2.71
C THR A 122 4.64 6.75 2.61
N ASN A 123 3.81 5.90 2.02
CA ASN A 123 3.96 4.45 1.87
C ASN A 123 4.24 4.05 0.41
N VAL A 124 4.67 4.98 -0.45
CA VAL A 124 5.00 4.73 -1.86
C VAL A 124 6.22 3.81 -2.01
N GLU A 125 6.36 3.13 -3.15
CA GLU A 125 7.58 2.41 -3.49
C GLU A 125 8.75 3.40 -3.64
N GLY A 126 9.91 3.13 -3.02
CA GLY A 126 11.03 4.06 -2.97
C GLY A 126 10.91 5.17 -1.90
N HIS A 127 9.97 5.07 -0.97
CA HIS A 127 9.78 6.07 0.11
C HIS A 127 11.02 6.29 0.97
N GLU A 128 11.91 5.29 1.10
CA GLU A 128 13.19 5.42 1.80
C GLU A 128 14.04 6.57 1.28
N VAL A 129 14.01 6.79 -0.03
CA VAL A 129 14.79 7.81 -0.71
C VAL A 129 14.34 9.22 -0.33
N LEU A 130 13.03 9.42 -0.07
CA LEU A 130 12.50 10.72 0.34
C LEU A 130 13.11 11.19 1.65
N PHE A 131 13.41 10.27 2.58
CA PHE A 131 14.05 10.62 3.84
C PHE A 131 15.47 11.16 3.64
N ASP A 132 16.25 10.52 2.76
CA ASP A 132 17.61 10.96 2.43
C ASP A 132 17.58 12.34 1.76
N VAL A 133 16.63 12.55 0.84
CA VAL A 133 16.40 13.85 0.21
C VAL A 133 16.06 14.91 1.26
N PHE A 134 15.07 14.69 2.11
CA PHE A 134 14.67 15.68 3.11
C PHE A 134 15.81 15.97 4.10
N ASN A 135 16.63 14.97 4.42
CA ASN A 135 17.79 15.13 5.28
C ASN A 135 18.92 15.98 4.64
N SER A 136 19.00 16.00 3.31
CA SER A 136 19.96 16.87 2.61
C SER A 136 19.51 18.34 2.52
N LEU A 137 18.27 18.67 2.91
CA LEU A 137 17.82 20.06 3.05
C LEU A 137 18.45 20.71 4.29
N GLU A 138 19.02 21.91 4.10
CA GLU A 138 19.65 22.65 5.19
C GLU A 138 18.62 23.02 6.28
N GLY A 139 18.94 22.69 7.53
CA GLY A 139 18.07 22.97 8.68
C GLY A 139 16.83 22.08 8.81
N PHE A 140 16.77 20.93 8.12
CA PHE A 140 15.63 20.03 8.20
C PHE A 140 15.45 19.41 9.61
N PRO A 141 14.31 19.62 10.29
CA PRO A 141 14.10 19.13 11.65
C PRO A 141 13.64 17.65 11.65
N ILE A 142 14.59 16.72 11.45
CA ILE A 142 14.34 15.26 11.41
C ILE A 142 13.53 14.78 12.63
N HIS A 143 13.88 15.25 13.82
CA HIS A 143 13.19 14.89 15.06
C HIS A 143 11.69 15.23 15.02
N LYS A 144 11.35 16.44 14.52
CA LYS A 144 9.97 16.90 14.37
C LYS A 144 9.21 16.08 13.33
N MET A 145 9.88 15.67 12.25
CA MET A 145 9.31 14.78 11.25
C MET A 145 8.97 13.41 11.84
N LEU A 146 9.91 12.77 12.54
CA LEU A 146 9.72 11.46 13.16
C LEU A 146 8.62 11.48 14.23
N GLU A 147 8.56 12.55 15.04
CA GLU A 147 7.50 12.76 16.02
C GLU A 147 6.13 12.89 15.34
N THR A 148 6.05 13.67 14.26
CA THR A 148 4.79 13.84 13.51
C THR A 148 4.36 12.54 12.84
N LEU A 149 5.29 11.78 12.25
CA LEU A 149 5.03 10.46 11.66
C LEU A 149 4.56 9.45 12.71
N SER A 150 5.09 9.50 13.93
CA SER A 150 4.71 8.60 15.03
C SER A 150 3.41 9.01 15.73
N SER A 151 3.04 10.30 15.68
CA SER A 151 1.82 10.82 16.29
C SER A 151 0.56 10.18 15.71
N LYS A 152 -0.44 9.87 16.54
CA LYS A 152 -1.74 9.39 16.05
C LYS A 152 -2.67 10.51 15.58
N GLN A 153 -2.25 11.76 15.70
CA GLN A 153 -3.08 12.90 15.32
C GLN A 153 -3.15 13.05 13.81
N SER A 154 -4.36 13.28 13.32
CA SER A 154 -4.63 13.58 11.91
C SER A 154 -4.56 15.09 11.73
N ILE A 155 -3.35 15.60 11.46
CA ILE A 155 -3.08 17.02 11.33
C ILE A 155 -2.14 17.27 10.15
N ARG A 156 -2.33 18.42 9.49
CA ARG A 156 -1.44 18.95 8.46
C ARG A 156 -0.37 19.80 9.15
N THR A 157 0.90 19.38 9.04
CA THR A 157 2.02 20.02 9.73
C THR A 157 3.08 20.47 8.72
N VAL A 158 3.42 21.76 8.74
CA VAL A 158 4.59 22.27 8.01
C VAL A 158 5.85 21.80 8.75
N LEU A 159 6.63 20.95 8.10
CA LEU A 159 7.87 20.42 8.68
C LEU A 159 9.05 21.34 8.40
N TRP A 160 9.14 21.87 7.18
CA TRP A 160 10.25 22.70 6.74
C TRP A 160 9.79 23.72 5.70
N GLN A 161 10.45 24.88 5.70
CA GLN A 161 10.29 25.93 4.70
C GLN A 161 11.61 26.71 4.57
N LYS A 162 11.91 27.16 3.35
CA LYS A 162 13.04 28.04 3.04
C LYS A 162 12.73 29.50 3.32
#